data_AF-A0A7Z9VK58-F1
#
_entry.id   AF-A0A7Z9VK58-F1
#
_cell.length_a   1.000
_cell.length_b   1.000
_cell.length_c   1.000
_cell.angle_alpha   90.00
_cell.angle_beta   90.00
_cell.angle_gamma   90.00
#
_symmetry.space_group_name_H-M   'P 1'
#
loop_
_entity.id
_entity.type
_entity.pdbx_description
1 polymer ?
#
loop_
_entity_poly.entity_id
_entity_poly.type
_entity_poly.pdbx_seq_one_letter_code
_entity_poly.pdbx_strand_id
1 'polypeptide(L)'
;MKGLLGLQSFDTNPFFTVLHEACYAQQFSTNWSAARIRDEFPEFDPNARHPFLFTGEMLYPWMMDQFQALVPLKEAAQLLAEKNDWPLLYDPAALSNNSVPVVAAVYTNDMYVDRDFSLDSAESIKGIRLWKTDEFEHNGLRSHGEKVLAKLFELLD
;
A
#
# COMPACT_ATOMS: atom_id res chain seq x y z
N MET A 1 17.01 -6.09 -23.90
CA MET A 1 15.52 -6.05 -23.92
C MET A 1 14.86 -6.62 -22.66
N LYS A 2 15.41 -7.63 -21.96
CA LYS A 2 14.83 -8.10 -20.67
C LYS A 2 14.96 -7.12 -19.50
N GLY A 3 16.01 -6.28 -19.48
CA GLY A 3 16.22 -5.31 -18.39
C GLY A 3 15.22 -4.15 -18.36
N LEU A 4 14.74 -3.68 -19.52
CA LEU A 4 13.76 -2.59 -19.60
C LEU A 4 12.32 -3.07 -19.37
N LEU A 5 11.98 -4.28 -19.85
CA LEU A 5 10.69 -4.92 -19.55
C LEU A 5 10.57 -5.33 -18.07
N GLY A 6 11.69 -5.69 -17.43
CA GLY A 6 11.73 -5.89 -15.97
C GLY A 6 11.56 -4.60 -15.15
N LEU A 7 11.72 -3.43 -15.78
CA LEU A 7 11.40 -2.12 -15.19
C LEU A 7 9.93 -1.73 -15.39
N GLN A 8 9.17 -2.49 -16.18
CA GLN A 8 7.72 -2.35 -16.36
C GLN A 8 7.01 -3.49 -15.63
N SER A 9 7.02 -3.43 -14.29
CA SER A 9 6.48 -4.48 -13.40
C SER A 9 5.05 -4.90 -13.76
N PHE A 10 4.28 -3.99 -14.36
CA PHE A 10 2.88 -4.18 -14.74
C PHE A 10 2.66 -5.22 -15.86
N ASP A 11 3.58 -5.36 -16.83
CA ASP A 11 3.43 -6.38 -17.90
C ASP A 11 3.78 -7.79 -17.44
N THR A 12 4.47 -7.93 -16.30
CA THR A 12 4.92 -9.21 -15.76
C THR A 12 4.15 -9.64 -14.50
N ASN A 13 3.41 -8.73 -13.88
CA ASN A 13 2.65 -8.96 -12.65
C ASN A 13 1.24 -8.33 -12.74
N PRO A 14 0.38 -8.80 -13.66
CA PRO A 14 -0.95 -8.21 -13.86
C PRO A 14 -1.84 -8.30 -12.60
N PHE A 15 -1.70 -9.35 -11.79
CA PHE A 15 -2.45 -9.47 -10.53
C PHE A 15 -2.08 -8.43 -9.50
N PHE A 16 -0.79 -8.09 -9.41
CA PHE A 16 -0.34 -6.99 -8.56
C PHE A 16 -1.09 -5.73 -8.97
N THR A 17 -1.08 -5.40 -10.25
CA THR A 17 -1.77 -4.22 -10.79
C THR A 17 -3.28 -4.24 -10.54
N VAL A 18 -3.97 -5.33 -10.89
CA VAL A 18 -5.43 -5.35 -10.83
C VAL A 18 -5.96 -5.38 -9.39
N LEU A 19 -5.19 -5.93 -8.44
CA LEU A 19 -5.62 -6.10 -7.05
C LEU A 19 -5.06 -5.06 -6.07
N HIS A 20 -4.06 -4.27 -6.47
CA HIS A 20 -3.32 -3.37 -5.57
C HIS A 20 -4.22 -2.41 -4.80
N GLU A 21 -5.13 -1.72 -5.47
CA GLU A 21 -6.00 -0.75 -4.80
C GLU A 21 -7.13 -1.47 -4.05
N ALA A 22 -7.67 -2.53 -4.65
CA ALA A 22 -8.78 -3.31 -4.09
C ALA A 22 -8.43 -3.98 -2.76
N CYS A 23 -7.16 -4.27 -2.48
CA CYS A 23 -6.75 -4.92 -1.22
C CYS A 23 -6.96 -4.02 0.02
N TYR A 24 -7.15 -2.71 -0.16
CA TYR A 24 -7.45 -1.77 0.92
C TYR A 24 -8.95 -1.56 1.17
N ALA A 25 -9.82 -2.07 0.28
CA ALA A 25 -11.25 -1.80 0.31
C ALA A 25 -11.99 -2.60 1.39
N GLN A 26 -12.78 -1.92 2.23
CA GLN A 26 -13.64 -2.56 3.24
C GLN A 26 -14.97 -1.80 3.34
N GLN A 27 -16.07 -2.39 2.86
CA GLN A 27 -17.42 -1.78 2.81
C GLN A 27 -17.53 -0.47 2.00
N PHE A 28 -16.51 -0.15 1.19
CA PHE A 28 -16.53 0.99 0.28
C PHE A 28 -15.87 0.61 -1.04
N SER A 29 -16.21 1.37 -2.08
CA SER A 29 -15.57 1.28 -3.38
C SER A 29 -14.35 2.18 -3.41
N THR A 30 -13.23 1.65 -3.91
CA THR A 30 -12.03 2.47 -4.10
C THR A 30 -12.25 3.47 -5.22
N ASN A 31 -13.00 3.10 -6.27
CA ASN A 31 -13.39 3.91 -7.43
C ASN A 31 -12.21 4.70 -8.04
N TRP A 32 -11.03 4.07 -8.06
CA TRP A 32 -9.77 4.69 -8.48
C TRP A 32 -9.33 5.86 -7.60
N SER A 33 -9.29 5.65 -6.27
CA SER A 33 -8.89 6.64 -5.27
C SER A 33 -7.56 7.29 -5.62
N ALA A 34 -6.54 6.53 -6.04
CA ALA A 34 -5.25 7.10 -6.40
C ALA A 34 -5.36 8.10 -7.57
N ALA A 35 -6.16 7.78 -8.58
CA ALA A 35 -6.43 8.69 -9.71
C ALA A 35 -7.23 9.91 -9.27
N ARG A 36 -8.35 9.71 -8.56
CA ARG A 36 -9.21 10.80 -8.09
C ARG A 36 -8.46 11.79 -7.22
N ILE A 37 -7.73 11.29 -6.23
CA ILE A 37 -6.97 12.13 -5.30
C ILE A 37 -5.85 12.84 -6.05
N ARG A 38 -5.08 12.16 -6.91
CA ARG A 38 -4.04 12.82 -7.72
C ARG A 38 -4.59 14.00 -8.53
N ASP A 39 -5.76 13.83 -9.13
CA ASP A 39 -6.38 14.87 -9.97
C ASP A 39 -6.84 16.12 -9.15
N GLU A 40 -6.87 16.05 -7.82
CA GLU A 40 -7.11 17.20 -6.93
C GLU A 40 -5.85 18.07 -6.70
N PHE A 41 -4.66 17.59 -7.08
CA PHE A 41 -3.39 18.25 -6.82
C PHE A 41 -2.65 18.59 -8.13
N PRO A 42 -2.70 19.85 -8.59
CA PRO A 42 -2.07 20.29 -9.84
C PRO A 42 -0.58 19.98 -9.95
N GLU A 43 0.13 19.87 -8.83
CA GLU A 43 1.55 19.56 -8.78
C GLU A 43 1.88 18.18 -9.35
N PHE A 44 0.92 17.25 -9.41
CA PHE A 44 1.10 15.93 -10.03
C PHE A 44 0.62 15.86 -11.49
N ASP A 45 0.09 16.96 -12.05
CA ASP A 45 -0.24 17.01 -13.48
C ASP A 45 1.05 17.18 -14.30
N PRO A 46 1.38 16.25 -15.21
CA PRO A 46 2.56 16.37 -16.07
C PRO A 46 2.54 17.61 -16.99
N ASN A 47 1.38 18.24 -17.16
CA ASN A 47 1.22 19.47 -17.95
C ASN A 47 1.31 20.75 -17.09
N ALA A 48 1.36 20.65 -15.76
CA ALA A 48 1.44 21.80 -14.89
C ALA A 48 2.80 22.52 -15.00
N ARG A 49 2.78 23.85 -14.92
CA ARG A 49 3.99 24.67 -14.95
C ARG A 49 4.56 24.85 -13.54
N HIS A 50 5.31 23.85 -13.09
CA HIS A 50 6.21 23.81 -11.93
C HIS A 50 5.63 24.11 -10.53
N PRO A 51 6.05 23.36 -9.48
CA PRO A 51 6.85 22.12 -9.54
C PRO A 51 5.99 20.91 -9.97
N PHE A 52 6.56 20.04 -10.79
CA PHE A 52 5.99 18.72 -11.07
C PHE A 52 6.51 17.73 -10.02
N LEU A 53 5.60 17.06 -9.32
CA LEU A 53 5.88 16.08 -8.29
C LEU A 53 5.60 14.67 -8.81
N PHE A 54 6.38 13.72 -8.32
CA PHE A 54 6.20 12.30 -8.62
C PHE A 54 5.35 11.64 -7.53
N THR A 55 4.50 10.69 -7.94
CA THR A 55 3.83 9.79 -7.00
C THR A 55 4.73 8.62 -6.64
N GLY A 56 4.43 7.94 -5.54
CA GLY A 56 4.94 6.61 -5.26
C GLY A 56 4.34 5.54 -6.18
N GLU A 57 4.30 4.30 -5.68
CA GLU A 57 3.69 3.13 -6.35
C GLU A 57 2.17 3.23 -6.30
N MET A 58 1.60 3.92 -7.29
CA MET A 58 0.17 4.11 -7.47
C MET A 58 -0.27 3.63 -8.85
N LEU A 59 -1.52 3.18 -8.94
CA LEU A 59 -2.11 2.67 -10.17
C LEU A 59 -3.21 3.58 -10.67
N TYR A 60 -3.35 3.63 -12.00
CA TYR A 60 -4.29 4.54 -12.64
C TYR A 60 -5.07 3.84 -13.76
N PRO A 61 -6.32 4.24 -14.04
CA PRO A 61 -7.14 3.65 -15.09
C PRO A 61 -6.45 3.58 -16.45
N TRP A 62 -5.72 4.64 -16.82
CA TRP A 62 -5.02 4.74 -18.11
C TRP A 62 -3.95 3.67 -18.29
N MET A 63 -3.41 3.08 -17.22
CA MET A 63 -2.43 2.00 -17.31
C MET A 63 -3.05 0.77 -17.98
N MET A 64 -4.35 0.51 -17.73
CA MET A 64 -5.10 -0.58 -18.35
C MET A 64 -5.30 -0.37 -19.86
N ASP A 65 -5.16 0.86 -20.35
CA ASP A 65 -5.23 1.19 -21.78
C ASP A 65 -3.87 1.09 -22.49
N GLN A 66 -2.77 1.28 -21.75
CA GLN A 66 -1.43 1.41 -22.33
C GLN A 66 -0.59 0.12 -22.26
N PHE A 67 -0.66 -0.62 -21.15
CA PHE A 67 0.13 -1.84 -20.98
C PHE A 67 -0.58 -3.04 -21.61
N GLN A 68 0.07 -3.69 -22.59
CA GLN A 68 -0.56 -4.72 -23.42
C GLN A 68 -1.05 -5.92 -22.59
N ALA A 69 -0.35 -6.28 -21.51
CA ALA A 69 -0.79 -7.37 -20.64
C ALA A 69 -2.03 -7.01 -19.79
N LEU A 70 -2.30 -5.71 -19.59
CA LEU A 70 -3.40 -5.22 -18.77
C LEU A 70 -4.68 -4.97 -19.57
N VAL A 71 -4.58 -4.68 -20.88
CA VAL A 71 -5.75 -4.41 -21.74
C VAL A 71 -6.87 -5.46 -21.59
N PRO A 72 -6.59 -6.78 -21.59
CA PRO A 72 -7.63 -7.78 -21.43
C PRO A 72 -8.31 -7.78 -20.04
N LEU A 73 -7.69 -7.14 -19.04
CA LEU A 73 -8.13 -7.10 -17.65
C LEU A 73 -8.84 -5.80 -17.30
N LYS A 74 -8.95 -4.84 -18.23
CA LYS A 74 -9.53 -3.51 -17.97
C LYS A 74 -10.92 -3.58 -17.35
N GLU A 75 -11.81 -4.41 -17.91
CA GLU A 75 -13.17 -4.56 -17.40
C GLU A 75 -13.18 -5.14 -15.98
N ALA A 76 -12.35 -6.15 -15.71
CA ALA A 76 -12.21 -6.72 -14.38
C ALA A 76 -11.67 -5.71 -13.37
N ALA A 77 -10.67 -4.91 -13.75
CA ALA A 77 -10.13 -3.85 -12.90
C ALA A 77 -11.19 -2.77 -12.58
N GLN A 78 -12.03 -2.41 -13.56
CA GLN A 78 -13.14 -1.47 -13.34
C GLN A 78 -14.17 -2.04 -12.36
N LEU A 79 -14.58 -3.29 -12.53
CA LEU A 79 -15.53 -3.95 -11.63
C LEU A 79 -15.00 -4.00 -10.18
N LEU A 80 -13.70 -4.27 -10.01
CA LEU A 80 -13.07 -4.26 -8.69
C LEU A 80 -13.03 -2.85 -8.08
N ALA A 81 -12.70 -1.83 -8.88
CA ALA A 81 -12.68 -0.45 -8.42
C ALA A 81 -14.09 0.01 -7.98
N GLU A 82 -15.15 -0.34 -8.72
CA GLU A 82 -16.54 0.06 -8.44
C GLU A 82 -17.23 -0.77 -7.34
N LYS A 83 -16.73 -1.98 -7.05
CA LYS A 83 -17.28 -2.85 -6.01
C LYS A 83 -17.29 -2.11 -4.67
N ASN A 84 -18.44 -2.03 -4.02
CA ASN A 84 -18.64 -1.29 -2.75
C ASN A 84 -19.05 -2.18 -1.56
N ASP A 85 -19.35 -3.44 -1.81
CA ASP A 85 -19.76 -4.45 -0.85
C ASP A 85 -18.58 -5.37 -0.49
N TRP A 86 -17.40 -4.79 -0.28
CA TRP A 86 -16.24 -5.52 0.22
C TRP A 86 -16.50 -5.96 1.67
N PRO A 87 -16.18 -7.21 2.04
CA PRO A 87 -16.31 -7.64 3.42
C PRO A 87 -15.34 -6.86 4.31
N LEU A 88 -15.65 -6.79 5.61
CA LEU A 88 -14.66 -6.41 6.60
C LEU A 88 -13.60 -7.51 6.67
N LEU A 89 -12.34 -7.13 6.54
CA LEU A 89 -11.20 -8.04 6.59
C LEU A 89 -10.81 -8.34 8.04
N TYR A 90 -10.89 -7.33 8.92
CA TYR A 90 -10.48 -7.42 10.30
C TYR A 90 -11.71 -7.46 11.23
N ASP A 91 -11.60 -8.24 12.31
CA ASP A 91 -12.54 -8.24 13.42
C ASP A 91 -11.97 -7.38 14.57
N PRO A 92 -12.48 -6.14 14.79
CA PRO A 92 -11.97 -5.27 15.83
C PRO A 92 -12.12 -5.86 17.24
N ALA A 93 -13.18 -6.65 17.49
CA ALA A 93 -13.39 -7.27 18.79
C ALA A 93 -12.38 -8.39 19.04
N ALA A 94 -11.99 -9.12 18.00
CA ALA A 94 -10.90 -10.10 18.10
C ALA A 94 -9.55 -9.40 18.38
N LEU A 95 -9.25 -8.32 17.65
CA LEU A 95 -8.01 -7.54 17.84
C LEU A 95 -7.91 -6.92 19.24
N SER A 96 -9.00 -6.35 19.75
CA SER A 96 -9.04 -5.74 21.08
C SER A 96 -8.98 -6.77 22.22
N ASN A 97 -9.26 -8.05 21.94
CA ASN A 97 -9.18 -9.15 22.90
C ASN A 97 -7.98 -10.07 22.64
N ASN A 98 -7.05 -9.67 21.78
CA ASN A 98 -5.88 -10.45 21.45
C ASN A 98 -5.08 -10.85 22.70
N SER A 99 -4.69 -12.12 22.75
CA SER A 99 -3.86 -12.71 23.82
C SER A 99 -2.49 -13.17 23.33
N VAL A 100 -2.25 -13.12 22.02
CA VAL A 100 -0.95 -13.47 21.42
C VAL A 100 -0.04 -12.24 21.55
N PRO A 101 1.20 -12.36 22.05
CA PRO A 101 2.13 -11.24 22.05
C PRO A 101 2.38 -10.72 20.62
N VAL A 102 2.26 -9.41 20.42
CA VAL A 102 2.47 -8.78 19.11
C VAL A 102 3.53 -7.69 19.26
N VAL A 103 4.47 -7.67 18.31
CA VAL A 103 5.45 -6.62 18.13
C VAL A 103 5.39 -6.14 16.69
N ALA A 104 5.53 -4.84 16.44
CA ALA A 104 5.54 -4.30 15.10
C ALA A 104 6.58 -3.18 14.94
N ALA A 105 7.17 -3.10 13.74
CA ALA A 105 8.01 -1.99 13.34
C ALA A 105 7.14 -0.94 12.64
N VAL A 106 7.33 0.33 13.01
CA VAL A 106 6.73 1.46 12.32
C VAL A 106 7.87 2.36 11.84
N TYR A 107 8.04 2.43 10.52
CA TYR A 107 9.04 3.28 9.88
C TYR A 107 8.47 4.70 9.78
N THR A 108 9.17 5.66 10.38
CA THR A 108 8.67 7.03 10.58
C THR A 108 8.53 7.79 9.27
N ASN A 109 9.38 7.48 8.30
CA ASN A 109 9.46 8.17 7.01
C ASN A 109 8.87 7.35 5.85
N ASP A 110 8.14 6.27 6.15
CA ASP A 110 7.55 5.40 5.13
C ASP A 110 6.63 6.18 4.18
N MET A 111 7.03 6.26 2.91
CA MET A 111 6.27 6.98 1.88
C MET A 111 4.98 6.27 1.42
N TYR A 112 4.80 5.00 1.77
CA TYR A 112 3.67 4.16 1.32
C TYR A 112 2.64 3.93 2.42
N VAL A 113 3.10 3.74 3.64
CA VAL A 113 2.23 3.49 4.80
C VAL A 113 2.39 4.66 5.76
N ASP A 114 1.36 5.49 5.84
CA ASP A 114 1.36 6.63 6.74
C ASP A 114 1.54 6.18 8.20
N ARG A 115 2.45 6.87 8.89
CA ARG A 115 2.80 6.56 10.27
C ARG A 115 1.59 6.68 11.18
N ASP A 116 0.80 7.73 11.04
CA ASP A 116 -0.27 8.03 11.97
C ASP A 116 -1.41 6.99 11.81
N PHE A 117 -1.72 6.54 10.58
CA PHE A 117 -2.62 5.40 10.38
C PHE A 117 -2.10 4.09 10.98
N SER A 118 -0.78 3.88 10.96
CA SER A 118 -0.16 2.71 11.62
C SER A 118 -0.32 2.77 13.14
N LEU A 119 -0.18 3.97 13.73
CA LEU A 119 -0.36 4.19 15.16
C LEU A 119 -1.83 4.00 15.56
N ASP A 120 -2.76 4.60 14.82
CA ASP A 120 -4.21 4.45 15.06
C ASP A 120 -4.64 2.97 15.01
N SER A 121 -4.11 2.22 14.03
CA SER A 121 -4.38 0.78 13.93
C SER A 121 -3.84 0.02 15.14
N ALA A 122 -2.63 0.35 15.61
CA ALA A 122 -2.02 -0.30 16.75
C ALA A 122 -2.79 -0.04 18.07
N GLU A 123 -3.41 1.12 18.23
CA GLU A 123 -4.26 1.41 19.41
C GLU A 123 -5.44 0.43 19.56
N SER A 124 -5.92 -0.13 18.45
CA SER A 124 -7.02 -1.11 18.45
C SER A 124 -6.59 -2.54 18.79
N ILE A 125 -5.29 -2.83 18.85
CA ILE A 125 -4.75 -4.18 19.03
C ILE A 125 -4.23 -4.33 20.47
N LYS A 126 -4.86 -5.20 21.25
CA LYS A 126 -4.45 -5.43 22.63
C LYS A 126 -3.06 -6.07 22.70
N GLY A 127 -2.20 -5.46 23.53
CA GLY A 127 -0.88 -5.99 23.87
C GLY A 127 0.19 -5.79 22.80
N ILE A 128 -0.09 -5.02 21.74
CA ILE A 128 0.93 -4.71 20.74
C ILE A 128 2.02 -3.79 21.31
N ARG A 129 3.28 -4.12 21.04
CA ARG A 129 4.45 -3.27 21.33
C ARG A 129 5.03 -2.75 20.02
N LEU A 130 5.29 -1.44 19.93
CA LEU A 130 5.80 -0.81 18.71
C LEU A 130 7.27 -0.42 18.85
N TRP A 131 8.08 -0.78 17.85
CA TRP A 131 9.35 -0.13 17.59
C TRP A 131 9.16 0.93 16.50
N LYS A 132 9.20 2.19 16.90
CA LYS A 132 9.16 3.33 15.98
C LYS A 132 10.60 3.73 15.65
N THR A 133 10.93 3.86 14.38
CA THR A 133 12.29 4.20 13.94
C THR A 133 12.28 5.06 12.68
N ASP A 134 13.23 5.96 12.55
CA ASP A 134 13.53 6.75 11.35
C ASP A 134 14.81 6.26 10.63
N GLU A 135 15.44 5.18 11.13
CA GLU A 135 16.64 4.59 10.53
C GLU A 135 16.36 3.91 9.18
N PHE A 136 15.11 3.50 8.94
CA PHE A 136 14.71 2.73 7.77
C PHE A 136 13.48 3.32 7.09
N GLU A 137 13.38 3.01 5.79
CA GLU A 137 12.22 3.31 4.95
C GLU A 137 11.38 2.04 4.74
N HIS A 138 10.35 2.12 3.91
CA HIS A 138 9.41 1.03 3.59
C HIS A 138 10.09 -0.34 3.33
N ASN A 139 11.27 -0.35 2.69
CA ASN A 139 12.00 -1.57 2.38
C ASN A 139 12.92 -2.07 3.52
N GLY A 140 12.80 -1.54 4.74
CA GLY A 140 13.70 -1.80 5.87
C GLY A 140 13.89 -3.28 6.17
N LEU A 141 12.81 -4.08 6.14
CA LEU A 141 12.88 -5.53 6.36
C LEU A 141 13.67 -6.23 5.25
N ARG A 142 13.54 -5.79 3.99
CA ARG A 142 14.23 -6.38 2.85
C ARG A 142 15.71 -6.02 2.84
N SER A 143 16.05 -4.78 3.20
CA SER A 143 17.41 -4.26 3.15
C SER A 143 18.23 -4.58 4.41
N HIS A 144 17.59 -4.65 5.57
CA HIS A 144 18.23 -4.78 6.88
C HIS A 144 17.51 -5.80 7.78
N GLY A 145 17.05 -6.91 7.18
CA GLY A 145 16.20 -7.88 7.84
C GLY A 145 16.74 -8.45 9.15
N GLU A 146 18.04 -8.73 9.24
CA GLU A 146 18.67 -9.20 10.48
C GLU A 146 18.50 -8.19 11.63
N LYS A 147 18.79 -6.90 11.38
CA LYS A 147 18.65 -5.85 12.40
C LYS A 147 17.19 -5.63 12.79
N VAL A 148 16.30 -5.58 11.80
CA VAL A 148 14.87 -5.36 12.04
C VAL A 148 14.28 -6.50 12.86
N LEU A 149 14.55 -7.75 12.48
CA LEU A 149 14.05 -8.91 13.21
C LEU A 149 14.66 -9.03 14.60
N ALA A 150 15.96 -8.76 14.77
CA ALA A 150 16.60 -8.76 16.08
C ALA A 150 15.92 -7.77 17.04
N LYS A 151 15.58 -6.56 16.56
CA LYS A 151 14.90 -5.57 17.40
C LYS A 151 13.47 -5.97 17.76
N LEU A 152 12.75 -6.59 16.82
CA LEU A 152 11.41 -7.11 17.08
C LEU A 152 11.43 -8.28 18.07
N PHE A 153 12.42 -9.18 18.00
CA PHE A 153 12.55 -10.27 18.97
C PHE A 153 12.95 -9.77 20.37
N GLU A 154 13.86 -8.79 20.47
CA GLU A 154 14.15 -8.11 21.75
C GLU A 154 12.89 -7.49 22.36
N LEU A 155 12.03 -6.92 21.52
CA LEU A 155 10.74 -6.41 21.93
C LEU A 155 9.70 -7.50 22.21
N LEU A 156 9.93 -8.76 21.88
CA LEU A 156 8.97 -9.84 22.11
C LEU A 156 9.26 -10.55 23.44
N ASP A 157 10.53 -10.60 23.82
CA ASP A 157 11.01 -11.03 25.14
C ASP A 157 10.56 -10.06 26.26
#